data_AF-A0A7C7G701-F1
#
_entry.id   AF-A0A7C7G701-F1
#
_cell.length_a   1.000
_cell.length_b   1.000
_cell.length_c   1.000
_cell.angle_alpha   90.00
_cell.angle_beta   90.00
_cell.angle_gamma   90.00
#
_symmetry.space_group_name_H-M   'P 1'
#
loop_
_entity.id
_entity.type
_entity.pdbx_description
1 polymer ?
#
loop_
_entity_poly.entity_id
_entity_poly.type
_entity_poly.pdbx_seq_one_letter_code
_entity_poly.pdbx_strand_id
1 'polypeptide(L)'
;NEIELKVDGSGDINLALKAGTVNTKINGSGDIHLEGRAQSLVASVNGAGDVRAAKLEANSANIKINGSGDVKVYALDDLNVKINGSGDVRYDGDPEITKSVNGTGSIKRK
;
A
#
# COMPACT_ATOMS: atom_id res chain seq x y z
N ASN A 1 -19.02 1.49 -3.79
CA ASN A 1 -18.04 1.24 -4.88
C ASN A 1 -16.75 0.74 -4.27
N GLU A 2 -16.57 -0.57 -4.26
CA GLU A 2 -15.42 -1.27 -3.68
C GLU A 2 -14.75 -2.09 -4.77
N ILE A 3 -13.42 -2.10 -4.77
CA ILE A 3 -12.58 -2.89 -5.68
C ILE A 3 -11.66 -3.76 -4.82
N GLU A 4 -11.62 -5.06 -5.10
CA GLU A 4 -10.67 -6.00 -4.48
C GLU A 4 -9.69 -6.51 -5.54
N LEU A 5 -8.39 -6.39 -5.26
CA LEU A 5 -7.30 -6.83 -6.11
C LEU A 5 -6.42 -7.80 -5.34
N LYS A 6 -6.23 -9.00 -5.89
CA LYS A 6 -5.47 -10.07 -5.24
C LYS A 6 -4.43 -10.66 -6.17
N VAL A 7 -3.20 -10.76 -5.69
CA VAL A 7 -2.09 -11.49 -6.31
C VAL A 7 -1.71 -12.63 -5.38
N ASP A 8 -1.86 -13.87 -5.84
CA ASP A 8 -1.28 -15.06 -5.20
C ASP A 8 -0.22 -15.64 -6.14
N GLY A 9 1.06 -15.57 -5.74
CA GLY A 9 2.19 -15.96 -6.58
C GLY A 9 3.02 -14.76 -7.06
N SER A 10 3.34 -14.73 -8.36
CA SER A 10 4.28 -13.78 -8.98
C SER A 10 3.69 -13.00 -10.16
N GLY A 11 2.36 -12.92 -10.24
CA GLY A 11 1.68 -12.13 -11.28
C GLY A 11 1.51 -10.68 -10.88
N ASP A 12 1.33 -9.80 -11.86
CA ASP A 12 1.24 -8.36 -11.64
C ASP A 12 -0.14 -7.80 -12.02
N ILE A 13 -0.58 -6.75 -11.32
CA ILE A 13 -1.79 -6.00 -11.64
C ILE A 13 -1.42 -4.54 -11.90
N ASN A 14 -1.88 -3.99 -13.03
CA ASN A 14 -1.79 -2.57 -13.34
C ASN A 14 -3.20 -2.03 -13.59
N LEU A 15 -3.64 -1.05 -12.79
CA LEU A 15 -5.01 -0.53 -12.89
C LEU A 15 -5.11 0.97 -12.59
N ALA A 16 -5.75 1.71 -13.49
CA ALA A 16 -6.23 3.07 -13.25
C ALA A 16 -7.70 3.02 -12.83
N LEU A 17 -8.06 3.68 -11.72
CA LEU A 17 -9.40 3.56 -11.13
C LEU A 17 -9.91 4.83 -10.45
N LYS A 18 -11.23 4.84 -10.23
CA LYS A 18 -11.90 5.75 -9.29
C LYS A 18 -12.86 4.93 -8.43
N ALA A 19 -12.61 4.84 -7.13
CA ALA A 19 -13.42 4.02 -6.22
C ALA A 19 -13.68 4.72 -4.88
N GLY A 20 -14.63 4.19 -4.10
CA GLY A 20 -14.71 4.53 -2.69
C GLY A 20 -13.58 3.83 -1.94
N THR A 21 -13.60 2.49 -1.94
CA THR A 21 -12.61 1.66 -1.27
C THR A 21 -11.85 0.80 -2.26
N VAL A 22 -10.54 0.69 -2.07
CA VAL A 22 -9.67 -0.22 -2.81
C VAL A 22 -8.93 -1.12 -1.82
N ASN A 23 -9.16 -2.42 -1.90
CA ASN A 23 -8.45 -3.43 -1.11
C ASN A 23 -7.44 -4.14 -2.00
N THR A 24 -6.17 -4.13 -1.61
CA THR A 24 -5.09 -4.83 -2.31
C THR A 24 -4.47 -5.87 -1.39
N LYS A 25 -4.26 -7.08 -1.92
CA LYS A 25 -3.61 -8.16 -1.21
C LYS A 25 -2.60 -8.88 -2.09
N ILE A 26 -1.35 -8.92 -1.64
CA ILE A 26 -0.28 -9.69 -2.26
C ILE A 26 0.10 -10.81 -1.30
N ASN A 27 0.07 -12.05 -1.80
CA ASN A 27 0.66 -13.21 -1.15
C ASN A 27 1.70 -13.81 -2.11
N GLY A 28 2.98 -13.50 -1.92
CA GLY A 28 4.06 -13.93 -2.80
C GLY A 28 5.00 -12.79 -3.18
N SER A 29 5.35 -12.72 -4.46
CA SER A 29 6.39 -11.82 -4.99
C SER A 29 5.95 -11.02 -6.21
N GLY A 30 4.67 -11.03 -6.55
CA GLY A 30 4.11 -10.19 -7.62
C GLY A 30 3.72 -8.81 -7.11
N ASP A 31 3.47 -7.89 -8.05
CA ASP A 31 3.30 -6.47 -7.75
C ASP A 31 1.90 -5.93 -8.12
N ILE A 32 1.48 -4.88 -7.43
CA ILE A 32 0.25 -4.14 -7.77
C ILE A 32 0.58 -2.66 -7.98
N HIS A 33 0.27 -2.13 -9.16
CA HIS A 33 0.41 -0.71 -9.52
C HIS A 33 -0.95 -0.06 -9.72
N LEU A 34 -1.20 1.01 -8.98
CA LEU A 34 -2.47 1.74 -8.98
C LEU A 34 -2.27 3.22 -9.29
N GLU A 35 -3.19 3.75 -10.09
CA GLU A 35 -3.28 5.18 -10.43
C GLU A 35 -4.74 5.67 -10.32
N GLY A 36 -4.95 6.95 -10.04
CA GLY A 36 -6.28 7.59 -10.01
C GLY A 36 -6.69 8.10 -8.63
N ARG A 37 -7.93 7.81 -8.18
CA ARG A 37 -8.46 8.32 -6.90
C ARG A 37 -9.24 7.27 -6.10
N ALA A 38 -9.10 7.31 -4.78
CA ALA A 38 -9.90 6.52 -3.84
C ALA A 38 -10.25 7.34 -2.60
N GLN A 39 -11.33 6.99 -1.90
CA GLN A 39 -11.54 7.51 -0.54
C GLN A 39 -10.69 6.72 0.49
N SER A 40 -10.57 5.41 0.30
CA SER A 40 -9.74 4.57 1.16
C SER A 40 -8.95 3.54 0.36
N LEU A 41 -7.66 3.45 0.66
CA LEU A 41 -6.79 2.38 0.21
C LEU A 41 -6.45 1.48 1.40
N VAL A 42 -6.64 0.18 1.24
CA VAL A 42 -6.13 -0.85 2.16
C VAL A 42 -5.14 -1.71 1.40
N ALA A 43 -3.90 -1.80 1.89
CA ALA A 43 -2.85 -2.59 1.26
C ALA A 43 -2.25 -3.60 2.23
N SER A 44 -2.30 -4.88 1.88
CA SER A 44 -1.67 -5.97 2.62
C SER A 44 -0.66 -6.69 1.76
N VAL A 45 0.60 -6.66 2.17
CA VAL A 45 1.69 -7.40 1.53
C VAL A 45 2.13 -8.53 2.46
N ASN A 46 2.04 -9.77 2.00
CA ASN A 46 2.58 -10.95 2.66
C ASN A 46 3.62 -11.60 1.73
N GLY A 47 4.90 -11.39 2.02
CA GLY A 47 6.01 -11.83 1.19
C GLY A 47 6.92 -10.69 0.74
N ALA A 48 7.31 -10.72 -0.53
CA ALA A 48 8.35 -9.86 -1.10
C ALA A 48 7.86 -8.98 -2.26
N GLY A 49 6.57 -9.05 -2.62
CA GLY A 49 5.98 -8.21 -3.67
C GLY A 49 5.66 -6.79 -3.18
N ASP A 50 5.46 -5.88 -4.13
CA ASP A 50 5.32 -4.44 -3.87
C ASP A 50 3.93 -3.90 -4.23
N VAL A 51 3.49 -2.86 -3.49
CA VAL A 51 2.35 -2.02 -3.90
C VAL A 51 2.84 -0.64 -4.30
N ARG A 52 2.59 -0.24 -5.55
CA ARG A 52 2.96 1.06 -6.11
C ARG A 52 1.71 1.88 -6.40
N ALA A 53 1.29 2.66 -5.42
CA ALA A 53 0.09 3.50 -5.42
C ALA A 53 0.44 5.00 -5.20
N ALA A 54 1.66 5.44 -5.49
CA ALA A 54 2.07 6.84 -5.38
C ALA A 54 1.32 7.79 -6.34
N LYS A 55 0.64 7.23 -7.35
CA LYS A 55 -0.21 7.97 -8.31
C LYS A 55 -1.71 7.76 -8.06
N LEU A 56 -2.06 7.11 -6.95
CA LEU A 56 -3.44 6.94 -6.50
C LEU A 56 -3.66 7.87 -5.31
N GLU A 57 -4.30 9.02 -5.52
CA GLU A 57 -4.66 9.94 -4.44
C GLU A 57 -5.75 9.29 -3.58
N ALA A 58 -5.41 8.92 -2.35
CA ALA A 58 -6.34 8.39 -1.37
C ALA A 58 -6.53 9.36 -0.19
N ASN A 59 -7.76 9.55 0.30
CA ASN A 59 -7.99 10.29 1.54
C ASN A 59 -7.34 9.57 2.73
N SER A 60 -7.63 8.28 2.87
CA SER A 60 -7.04 7.42 3.90
C SER A 60 -6.28 6.24 3.29
N ALA A 61 -5.16 5.87 3.90
CA ALA A 61 -4.37 4.70 3.54
C ALA A 61 -4.04 3.84 4.76
N ASN A 62 -4.35 2.53 4.66
CA ASN A 62 -4.05 1.54 5.69
C ASN A 62 -3.11 0.48 5.11
N ILE A 63 -1.85 0.50 5.54
CA ILE A 63 -0.77 -0.31 4.97
C ILE A 63 -0.30 -1.34 5.99
N LYS A 64 -0.28 -2.61 5.58
CA LYS A 64 0.28 -3.72 6.37
C LYS A 64 1.29 -4.50 5.54
N ILE A 65 2.52 -4.58 6.03
CA ILE A 65 3.59 -5.39 5.44
C ILE A 65 3.95 -6.50 6.42
N ASN A 66 3.93 -7.75 5.95
CA ASN A 66 4.48 -8.91 6.64
C ASN A 66 5.50 -9.56 5.70
N GLY A 67 6.78 -9.25 5.89
CA GLY A 67 7.86 -9.67 5.00
C GLY A 67 8.81 -8.54 4.62
N SER A 68 9.23 -8.54 3.35
CA SER A 68 10.28 -7.66 2.83
C SER A 68 9.85 -6.78 1.66
N GLY A 69 8.59 -6.87 1.23
CA GLY A 69 8.06 -6.04 0.15
C GLY A 69 7.86 -4.58 0.56
N ASP A 70 7.89 -3.69 -0.41
CA ASP A 70 7.79 -2.24 -0.24
C ASP A 70 6.41 -1.70 -0.66
N VAL A 71 5.98 -0.61 -0.02
CA VAL A 71 4.78 0.12 -0.42
C VAL A 71 5.07 1.58 -0.69
N LYS A 72 4.60 2.09 -1.83
CA LYS A 72 4.59 3.51 -2.18
C LYS A 72 3.14 4.00 -2.25
N VAL A 73 2.77 5.03 -1.51
CA VAL A 73 1.37 5.49 -1.41
C VAL A 73 1.26 7.01 -1.41
N TYR A 74 0.14 7.54 -1.89
CA TYR A 74 -0.25 8.93 -1.70
C TYR A 74 -1.45 8.97 -0.74
N ALA A 75 -1.29 9.59 0.43
CA ALA A 75 -2.37 9.78 1.41
C ALA A 75 -2.57 11.26 1.71
N LEU A 76 -3.83 11.73 1.68
CA LEU A 76 -4.17 13.13 1.92
C LEU A 76 -4.38 13.44 3.41
N ASP A 77 -5.19 12.62 4.09
CA ASP A 77 -5.69 12.91 5.42
C ASP A 77 -5.07 11.96 6.47
N ASP A 78 -5.15 10.64 6.23
CA ASP A 78 -4.73 9.62 7.21
C ASP A 78 -3.81 8.57 6.58
N LEU A 79 -2.72 8.24 7.29
CA LEU A 79 -1.83 7.14 6.92
C LEU A 79 -1.51 6.25 8.14
N ASN A 80 -2.09 5.06 8.13
CA ASN A 80 -1.82 4.02 9.13
C ASN A 80 -0.88 2.97 8.55
N VAL A 81 0.26 2.74 9.19
CA VAL A 81 1.28 1.80 8.70
C VAL A 81 1.69 0.81 9.77
N LYS A 82 1.62 -0.48 9.44
CA LYS A 82 2.19 -1.56 10.25
C LYS A 82 3.16 -2.41 9.43
N ILE A 83 4.40 -2.51 9.90
CA ILE A 83 5.45 -3.32 9.28
C ILE A 83 5.87 -4.41 10.26
N ASN A 84 5.81 -5.66 9.83
CA ASN A 84 6.41 -6.80 10.52
C ASN A 84 7.44 -7.42 9.57
N GLY A 85 8.72 -7.12 9.78
CA GLY A 85 9.82 -7.53 8.89
C GLY A 85 10.70 -6.36 8.45
N SER A 86 11.14 -6.41 7.19
CA SER A 86 12.22 -5.55 6.68
C SER A 86 11.81 -4.63 5.54
N GLY A 87 10.55 -4.69 5.10
CA GLY A 87 10.04 -3.84 4.02
C GLY A 87 9.89 -2.37 4.43
N ASP A 88 9.83 -1.48 3.43
CA ASP A 88 9.72 -0.03 3.61
C ASP A 88 8.37 0.52 3.12
N VAL A 89 7.93 1.62 3.74
CA VAL A 89 6.84 2.46 3.23
C VAL A 89 7.36 3.84 2.86
N ARG A 90 7.11 4.25 1.63
CA ARG A 90 7.33 5.63 1.16
C ARG A 90 5.98 6.28 0.88
N TYR A 91 5.79 7.50 1.34
CA TYR A 91 4.53 8.19 1.14
C TYR A 91 4.70 9.62 0.62
N ASP A 92 3.74 10.02 -0.22
CA ASP A 92 3.46 11.38 -0.67
C ASP A 92 2.20 11.91 0.05
N GLY A 93 1.96 13.23 -0.02
CA GLY A 93 0.87 13.92 0.68
C GLY A 93 1.27 14.48 2.05
N ASP A 94 0.30 14.92 2.84
CA ASP A 94 0.51 15.50 4.18
C ASP A 94 -0.45 14.91 5.25
N PRO A 95 -0.48 13.57 5.42
CA PRO A 95 -1.44 12.92 6.31
C PRO A 95 -1.02 13.00 7.78
N GLU A 96 -1.97 12.81 8.69
CA GLU A 96 -1.69 12.36 10.04
C GLU A 96 -1.21 10.89 10.03
N ILE A 97 -0.10 10.60 10.71
CA ILE A 97 0.58 9.31 10.60
C ILE A 97 0.55 8.55 11.92
N THR A 98 -0.02 7.35 11.87
CA THR A 98 0.17 6.33 12.91
C THR A 98 1.04 5.22 12.36
N LYS A 99 2.14 4.89 13.06
CA LYS A 99 3.10 3.90 12.61
C LYS A 99 3.51 2.90 13.69
N SER A 100 3.66 1.65 13.29
CA SER A 100 4.23 0.57 14.10
C SER A 100 5.16 -0.27 13.25
N VAL A 101 6.42 -0.41 13.68
CA VAL A 101 7.43 -1.20 12.99
C VAL A 101 7.99 -2.22 13.96
N ASN A 102 7.86 -3.50 13.61
CA ASN A 102 8.48 -4.62 14.28
C ASN A 102 9.47 -5.29 13.32
N GLY A 103 10.73 -4.87 13.37
CA GLY A 103 11.79 -5.32 12.46
C GLY A 103 12.71 -4.17 12.07
N THR A 104 13.30 -4.25 10.88
CA THR A 104 14.30 -3.27 10.39
C THR A 104 13.78 -2.35 9.30
N GLY A 105 12.49 -2.46 8.92
CA GLY A 105 11.86 -1.61 7.93
C GLY A 105 11.76 -0.14 8.35
N SER A 106 11.46 0.74 7.40
CA SER A 106 11.38 2.18 7.62
C SER A 106 10.15 2.81 6.95
N ILE A 107 9.75 3.98 7.45
CA ILE A 107 8.63 4.76 6.93
C ILE A 107 9.15 6.17 6.68
N LYS A 108 9.12 6.62 5.41
CA LYS A 108 9.72 7.90 4.99
C LYS A 108 8.79 8.68 4.09
N ARG A 109 8.73 9.99 4.31
CA ARG A 109 8.14 10.94 3.34
C ARG A 109 9.08 11.07 2.15
N LYS A 110 8.52 11.22 0.96
CA LYS A 110 9.28 11.54 -0.25
C LYS A 110 9.44 13.06 -0.43
#